data_AF-A0A165WQB1-F1
#
_entry.id   AF-A0A165WQB1-F1
#
_cell.length_a   1.000
_cell.length_b   1.000
_cell.length_c   1.000
_cell.angle_alpha   90.00
_cell.angle_beta   90.00
_cell.angle_gamma   90.00
#
_symmetry.space_group_name_H-M   'P 1'
#
loop_
_entity.id
_entity.type
_entity.pdbx_description
1 polymer ?
#
loop_
_entity_poly.entity_id
_entity_poly.type
_entity_poly.pdbx_seq_one_letter_code
_entity_poly.pdbx_strand_id
1 'polypeptide(L)'
;MMHGRSSPSQLFFEMTLCGPGWKHIEVLVMGDDKGDVAYLWERECSVQRRFQKLALVYTVNLNLNLIDNEYAQMAPSTITRNIVRLLLAASMKMTWASRYQDVGTFEYLVKSHTGEWVFFEINPRIQVEHIVTEIMDLDSPPQGNAIQLRLAAEDPAKDFRLSPGNIRPSSIMCFSGRGERVDT
;
A
#
# COMPACT_ATOMS: atom_id res chain seq x y z
N MET A 1 -14.99 5.84 21.12
CA MET A 1 -13.54 6.05 21.30
C MET A 1 -12.91 4.76 21.86
N MET A 2 -12.60 3.80 20.98
CA MET A 2 -11.94 2.55 21.39
C MET A 2 -10.48 2.84 21.75
N HIS A 3 -10.13 2.85 23.03
CA HIS A 3 -8.73 2.94 23.47
C HIS A 3 -8.05 1.57 23.35
N GLY A 4 -7.74 1.18 22.10
CA GLY A 4 -7.02 -0.06 21.76
C GLY A 4 -5.52 -0.03 22.14
N ARG A 5 -5.18 0.43 23.35
CA ARG A 5 -3.82 0.29 23.89
C ARG A 5 -3.68 -1.07 24.55
N SER A 6 -3.31 -2.08 23.76
CA SER A 6 -2.68 -3.29 24.30
C SER A 6 -1.47 -2.89 25.16
N SER A 7 -1.22 -3.62 26.25
CA SER A 7 0.01 -3.37 27.02
C SER A 7 1.21 -3.84 26.20
N PRO A 8 2.40 -3.20 26.32
CA PRO A 8 3.60 -3.57 25.55
C PRO A 8 4.18 -4.97 25.90
N SER A 9 3.43 -5.77 26.67
CA SER A 9 3.75 -7.12 27.13
C SER A 9 2.78 -8.19 26.59
N GLN A 10 1.79 -7.83 25.77
CA GLN A 10 0.88 -8.79 25.15
C GLN A 10 1.50 -9.40 23.89
N LEU A 11 1.80 -10.69 23.95
CA LEU A 11 2.20 -11.51 22.81
C LEU A 11 0.97 -12.24 22.27
N PHE A 12 0.85 -12.28 20.95
CA PHE A 12 -0.07 -13.14 20.23
C PHE A 12 0.72 -13.99 19.23
N PHE A 13 0.12 -15.11 18.80
CA PHE A 13 0.68 -16.00 17.79
C PHE A 13 -0.26 -16.05 16.61
N GLU A 14 0.29 -15.88 15.42
CA GLU A 14 -0.44 -16.03 14.15
C GLU A 14 0.04 -17.26 13.40
N MET A 15 -0.80 -17.75 12.49
CA MET A 15 -0.38 -18.79 11.56
C MET A 15 0.55 -18.17 10.50
N THR A 16 1.83 -18.55 10.52
CA THR A 16 2.80 -18.08 9.52
C THR A 16 2.37 -18.47 8.11
N LEU A 17 2.07 -17.47 7.29
CA LEU A 17 1.73 -17.63 5.88
C LEU A 17 3.02 -17.64 5.04
N CYS A 18 3.52 -18.85 4.73
CA CYS A 18 4.75 -19.06 4.00
C CYS A 18 4.53 -19.70 2.62
N GLY A 19 5.59 -19.71 1.80
CA GLY A 19 5.57 -20.25 0.43
C GLY A 19 5.38 -19.17 -0.66
N PRO A 20 5.57 -19.54 -1.93
CA PRO A 20 5.48 -18.60 -3.05
C PRO A 20 4.04 -18.15 -3.32
N GLY A 21 3.90 -16.93 -3.85
CA GLY A 21 2.62 -16.38 -4.29
C GLY A 21 1.83 -15.62 -3.22
N TRP A 22 2.30 -15.55 -1.97
CA TRP A 22 1.79 -14.56 -1.03
C TRP A 22 2.23 -13.15 -1.46
N LYS A 23 1.27 -12.24 -1.49
CA LYS A 23 1.38 -10.83 -1.87
C LYS A 23 0.92 -9.97 -0.71
N HIS A 24 1.60 -8.88 -0.48
CA HIS A 24 1.18 -7.87 0.50
C HIS A 24 0.42 -6.80 -0.26
N ILE A 25 -0.89 -6.71 0.01
CA ILE A 25 -1.81 -5.77 -0.62
C ILE A 25 -2.38 -4.88 0.46
N GLU A 26 -2.43 -3.59 0.21
CA GLU A 26 -2.95 -2.64 1.19
C GLU A 26 -3.93 -1.67 0.56
N VAL A 27 -4.95 -1.26 1.31
CA VAL A 27 -6.00 -0.34 0.86
C VAL A 27 -5.89 0.95 1.66
N LEU A 28 -5.74 2.08 0.97
CA LEU A 28 -5.81 3.39 1.62
C LEU A 28 -7.28 3.73 1.85
N VAL A 29 -7.62 4.17 3.07
CA VAL A 29 -8.97 4.60 3.43
C VAL A 29 -8.94 5.96 4.10
N MET A 30 -10.08 6.64 4.04
CA MET A 30 -10.34 7.91 4.71
C MET A 30 -11.73 7.86 5.36
N GLY A 31 -11.86 8.44 6.56
CA GLY A 31 -13.15 8.68 7.20
C GLY A 31 -13.23 10.10 7.75
N ASP A 32 -14.41 10.71 7.67
CA ASP A 32 -14.65 12.07 8.17
C ASP A 32 -15.35 12.09 9.54
N ASP A 33 -15.60 13.27 10.08
CA ASP A 33 -16.27 13.46 11.38
C ASP A 33 -17.79 13.24 11.35
N LYS A 34 -18.41 13.22 10.16
CA LYS A 34 -19.84 12.96 9.93
C LYS A 34 -20.14 11.47 9.78
N GLY A 35 -19.12 10.67 9.49
CA GLY A 35 -19.21 9.23 9.26
C GLY A 35 -19.25 8.82 7.78
N ASP A 36 -18.97 9.76 6.89
CA ASP A 36 -18.69 9.45 5.49
C ASP A 36 -17.31 8.78 5.39
N VAL A 37 -17.20 7.80 4.50
CA VAL A 37 -15.99 6.98 4.32
C VAL A 37 -15.68 6.83 2.84
N ALA A 38 -14.39 6.76 2.52
CA ALA A 38 -13.87 6.55 1.18
C ALA A 38 -12.66 5.60 1.19
N TYR A 39 -12.35 5.02 0.03
CA TYR A 39 -11.11 4.31 -0.21
C TYR A 39 -10.38 4.95 -1.39
N LEU A 40 -9.05 4.93 -1.35
CA LEU A 40 -8.15 5.50 -2.34
C LEU A 40 -7.32 4.37 -2.97
N TRP A 41 -8.06 3.37 -3.47
CA TRP A 41 -7.60 2.14 -4.12
C TRP A 41 -6.61 1.30 -3.29
N GLU A 42 -6.02 0.29 -3.93
CA GLU A 42 -5.03 -0.60 -3.33
C GLU A 42 -3.60 -0.39 -3.88
N ARG A 43 -2.59 -0.81 -3.11
CA ARG A 43 -1.16 -0.83 -3.50
C ARG A 43 -0.59 -2.24 -3.36
N GLU A 44 0.37 -2.62 -4.21
CA GLU A 44 1.16 -3.86 -4.01
C GLU A 44 2.52 -3.55 -3.37
N CYS A 45 2.70 -4.06 -2.15
CA CYS A 45 3.87 -3.80 -1.30
C CYS A 45 4.66 -5.09 -1.03
N SER A 46 4.55 -6.07 -1.94
CA SER A 46 5.12 -7.42 -1.81
C SER A 46 6.65 -7.47 -1.86
N VAL A 47 7.32 -6.43 -2.37
CA VAL A 47 8.79 -6.40 -2.47
C VAL A 47 9.37 -5.94 -1.13
N GLN A 48 9.67 -6.90 -0.27
CA GLN A 48 10.13 -6.67 1.11
C GLN A 48 11.44 -7.41 1.41
N ARG A 49 12.25 -6.87 2.33
CA ARG A 49 13.42 -7.53 2.91
C ARG A 49 13.36 -7.38 4.42
N ARG A 50 13.47 -8.49 5.18
CA ARG A 50 13.40 -8.50 6.66
C ARG A 50 12.18 -7.70 7.19
N PHE A 51 11.01 -7.88 6.57
CA PHE A 51 9.75 -7.17 6.86
C PHE A 51 9.75 -5.65 6.62
N GLN A 52 10.72 -5.13 5.87
CA GLN A 52 10.76 -3.73 5.43
C GLN A 52 10.35 -3.64 3.95
N LYS A 53 9.38 -2.76 3.63
CA LYS A 53 8.95 -2.46 2.26
C LYS A 53 10.07 -1.75 1.50
N LEU A 54 10.60 -2.37 0.44
CA LEU A 54 11.75 -1.88 -0.35
C LEU A 54 11.33 -1.12 -1.61
N ALA A 55 10.39 -1.69 -2.36
CA ALA A 55 9.84 -1.12 -3.58
C ALA A 55 8.33 -1.32 -3.59
N LEU A 56 7.61 -0.31 -4.07
CA LEU A 56 6.15 -0.29 -4.03
C LEU A 56 5.64 -0.07 -5.45
N VAL A 57 4.72 -0.92 -5.89
CA VAL A 57 4.12 -0.85 -7.22
C VAL A 57 2.64 -0.50 -7.07
N TYR A 58 2.27 0.54 -7.79
CA TYR A 58 0.89 0.97 -7.97
C TYR A 58 0.63 1.07 -9.47
N THR A 59 -0.49 0.51 -9.89
CA THR A 59 -1.05 0.52 -11.24
C THR A 59 -2.58 0.61 -10.99
N VAL A 60 -3.48 1.05 -11.88
CA VAL A 60 -4.91 0.63 -11.79
C VAL A 60 -5.57 0.67 -13.16
N ASN A 61 -6.43 -0.33 -13.42
CA ASN A 61 -7.58 -0.25 -14.34
C ASN A 61 -8.76 -1.06 -13.73
N LEU A 62 -10.03 -0.66 -13.85
CA LEU A 62 -10.62 0.60 -14.36
C LEU A 62 -11.91 0.89 -13.55
N ASN A 63 -12.75 1.80 -14.05
CA ASN A 63 -14.09 2.24 -13.64
C ASN A 63 -14.94 1.32 -12.72
N LEU A 64 -15.57 1.90 -11.69
CA LEU A 64 -16.56 1.21 -10.85
C LEU A 64 -18.01 1.28 -11.36
N ASN A 65 -18.31 2.11 -12.37
CA ASN A 65 -19.68 2.36 -12.84
C ASN A 65 -20.16 1.44 -13.98
N LEU A 66 -19.39 0.42 -14.34
CA LEU A 66 -19.83 -0.66 -15.23
C LEU A 66 -19.50 -2.01 -14.59
N ILE A 67 -20.55 -2.73 -14.17
CA ILE A 67 -20.44 -4.11 -13.68
C ILE A 67 -20.01 -5.04 -14.82
N ASP A 68 -20.36 -4.69 -16.06
CA ASP A 68 -20.01 -5.40 -17.28
C ASP A 68 -19.19 -4.50 -18.22
N ASN A 69 -17.89 -4.80 -18.40
CA ASN A 69 -17.18 -4.80 -19.70
C ASN A 69 -15.65 -5.00 -19.58
N GLU A 70 -15.17 -6.04 -20.28
CA GLU A 70 -14.03 -6.14 -21.21
C GLU A 70 -12.80 -5.18 -21.20
N TYR A 71 -12.46 -4.46 -20.12
CA TYR A 71 -11.23 -3.63 -20.05
C TYR A 71 -10.29 -4.01 -18.89
N ALA A 72 -10.25 -5.29 -18.53
CA ALA A 72 -9.45 -5.82 -17.42
C ALA A 72 -7.98 -6.18 -17.79
N GLN A 73 -7.32 -5.44 -18.69
CA GLN A 73 -6.04 -5.87 -19.29
C GLN A 73 -4.76 -5.31 -18.67
N MET A 74 -4.80 -4.38 -17.70
CA MET A 74 -3.62 -4.01 -16.91
C MET A 74 -3.96 -3.98 -15.42
N ALA A 75 -3.31 -4.84 -14.64
CA ALA A 75 -3.70 -5.11 -13.26
C ALA A 75 -2.88 -4.26 -12.26
N PRO A 76 -3.54 -3.56 -11.30
CA PRO A 76 -2.92 -2.74 -10.25
C PRO A 76 -1.77 -3.37 -9.49
N SER A 77 -2.08 -4.60 -9.14
CA SER A 77 -1.36 -5.55 -8.36
C SER A 77 -1.48 -6.84 -9.15
N THR A 78 -0.56 -7.76 -8.92
CA THR A 78 -0.53 -9.07 -9.59
C THR A 78 -1.66 -10.01 -9.12
N ILE A 79 -2.65 -9.50 -8.37
CA ILE A 79 -3.86 -10.21 -7.95
C ILE A 79 -5.07 -9.80 -8.80
N THR A 80 -6.09 -10.66 -8.84
CA THR A 80 -7.26 -10.42 -9.71
C THR A 80 -8.18 -9.31 -9.16
N ARG A 81 -8.80 -8.53 -10.06
CA ARG A 81 -9.75 -7.45 -9.66
C ARG A 81 -10.92 -7.96 -8.81
N ASN A 82 -11.32 -9.22 -8.97
CA ASN A 82 -12.36 -9.83 -8.14
C ASN A 82 -11.94 -9.94 -6.67
N ILE A 83 -10.68 -10.30 -6.39
CA ILE A 83 -10.17 -10.30 -5.01
C ILE A 83 -10.05 -8.87 -4.49
N VAL A 84 -9.54 -7.93 -5.29
CA VAL A 84 -9.45 -6.52 -4.86
C VAL A 84 -10.82 -5.97 -4.47
N ARG A 85 -11.89 -6.23 -5.25
CA ARG A 85 -13.26 -5.82 -4.88
C ARG A 85 -13.67 -6.31 -3.49
N LEU A 86 -13.25 -7.51 -3.08
CA LEU A 86 -13.48 -8.04 -1.73
C LEU A 86 -12.66 -7.29 -0.67
N LEU A 87 -11.38 -6.99 -0.95
CA LEU A 87 -10.52 -6.24 -0.03
C LEU A 87 -11.02 -4.80 0.19
N LEU A 88 -11.43 -4.12 -0.88
CA LEU A 88 -12.04 -2.78 -0.82
C LEU A 88 -13.34 -2.80 -0.01
N ALA A 89 -14.23 -3.76 -0.28
CA ALA A 89 -15.48 -3.91 0.47
C ALA A 89 -15.23 -4.24 1.96
N ALA A 90 -14.23 -5.07 2.27
CA ALA A 90 -13.83 -5.38 3.64
C ALA A 90 -13.25 -4.15 4.35
N SER A 91 -12.37 -3.39 3.68
CA SER A 91 -11.78 -2.14 4.17
C SER A 91 -12.87 -1.14 4.54
N MET A 92 -13.79 -0.88 3.61
CA MET A 92 -14.90 0.06 3.80
C MET A 92 -15.82 -0.35 4.95
N LYS A 93 -16.15 -1.66 5.04
CA LYS A 93 -16.95 -2.20 6.15
C LYS A 93 -16.27 -1.97 7.51
N MET A 94 -14.95 -2.17 7.61
CA MET A 94 -14.21 -1.96 8.86
C MET A 94 -14.04 -0.46 9.19
N THR A 95 -13.77 0.37 8.18
CA THR A 95 -13.66 1.84 8.30
C THR A 95 -14.96 2.42 8.88
N TRP A 96 -16.10 2.05 8.29
CA TRP A 96 -17.42 2.46 8.78
C TRP A 96 -17.74 1.90 10.17
N ALA A 97 -17.55 0.60 10.40
CA ALA A 97 -17.89 -0.05 11.67
C ALA A 97 -17.05 0.45 12.87
N SER A 98 -15.80 0.86 12.63
CA SER A 98 -14.92 1.44 13.64
C SER A 98 -15.18 2.92 13.90
N ARG A 99 -16.01 3.59 13.08
CA ARG A 99 -16.12 5.06 13.00
C ARG A 99 -14.74 5.69 12.82
N TYR A 100 -14.00 5.18 11.85
CA TYR A 100 -12.65 5.63 11.53
C TYR A 100 -12.68 7.11 11.13
N GLN A 101 -11.66 7.85 11.56
CA GLN A 101 -11.47 9.26 11.26
C GLN A 101 -10.03 9.45 10.78
N ASP A 102 -9.81 10.45 9.91
CA ASP A 102 -8.51 10.69 9.25
C ASP A 102 -8.19 9.60 8.20
N VAL A 103 -6.93 9.53 7.75
CA VAL A 103 -6.41 8.59 6.76
C VAL A 103 -5.75 7.39 7.43
N GLY A 104 -6.03 6.19 6.93
CA GLY A 104 -5.44 4.93 7.41
C GLY A 104 -5.16 3.97 6.27
N THR A 105 -4.28 3.00 6.49
CA THR A 105 -4.05 1.92 5.53
C THR A 105 -4.40 0.57 6.16
N PHE A 106 -5.20 -0.22 5.44
CA PHE A 106 -5.63 -1.56 5.81
C PHE A 106 -4.79 -2.58 5.03
N GLU A 107 -4.02 -3.41 5.73
CA GLU A 107 -3.07 -4.34 5.12
C GLU A 107 -3.63 -5.77 5.07
N TYR A 108 -3.32 -6.47 3.99
CA TYR A 108 -3.82 -7.81 3.67
C TYR A 108 -2.69 -8.67 3.12
N LEU A 109 -2.72 -9.96 3.46
CA LEU A 109 -1.91 -10.98 2.80
C LEU A 109 -2.80 -11.76 1.85
N VAL A 110 -2.43 -11.82 0.57
CA VAL A 110 -3.24 -12.40 -0.52
C VAL A 110 -2.40 -13.41 -1.31
N LYS A 111 -2.93 -14.61 -1.51
CA LYS A 111 -2.26 -15.67 -2.26
C LYS A 111 -2.70 -15.64 -3.73
N SER A 112 -1.82 -15.15 -4.60
CA SER A 112 -2.14 -14.75 -5.99
C SER A 112 -2.83 -15.82 -6.83
N HIS A 113 -2.52 -17.11 -6.61
CA HIS A 113 -3.02 -18.22 -7.40
C HIS A 113 -4.40 -18.74 -6.96
N THR A 114 -4.72 -18.65 -5.66
CA THR A 114 -5.97 -19.16 -5.09
C THR A 114 -6.98 -18.05 -4.77
N GLY A 115 -6.51 -16.81 -4.63
CA GLY A 115 -7.32 -15.70 -4.13
C GLY A 115 -7.62 -15.80 -2.63
N GLU A 116 -7.04 -16.75 -1.90
CA GLU A 116 -7.11 -16.81 -0.44
C GLU A 116 -6.48 -15.54 0.12
N TRP A 117 -7.18 -14.86 1.03
CA TRP A 117 -6.69 -13.64 1.66
C TRP A 117 -7.02 -13.60 3.14
N VAL A 118 -6.17 -12.92 3.90
CA VAL A 118 -6.41 -12.58 5.31
C VAL A 118 -6.19 -11.08 5.51
N PHE A 119 -6.95 -10.49 6.42
CA PHE A 119 -6.62 -9.20 7.00
C PHE A 119 -5.38 -9.37 7.89
N PHE A 120 -4.47 -8.40 7.85
CA PHE A 120 -3.21 -8.41 8.60
C PHE A 120 -3.21 -7.32 9.68
N GLU A 121 -3.16 -6.04 9.30
CA GLU A 121 -3.21 -4.93 10.27
C GLU A 121 -3.89 -3.66 9.73
N ILE A 122 -4.14 -2.72 10.63
CA ILE A 122 -4.45 -1.32 10.28
C ILE A 122 -3.26 -0.48 10.72
N ASN A 123 -2.73 0.32 9.80
CA ASN A 123 -1.85 1.44 10.11
C ASN A 123 -2.72 2.71 10.22
N PRO A 124 -3.03 3.20 11.44
CA PRO A 124 -3.95 4.32 11.63
C PRO A 124 -3.23 5.67 11.48
N ARG A 125 -2.58 5.84 10.32
CA ARG A 125 -1.70 6.95 9.96
C ARG A 125 -1.44 6.92 8.47
N ILE A 126 -1.05 8.06 7.91
CA ILE A 126 -0.43 8.09 6.58
C ILE A 126 0.87 7.27 6.58
N GLN A 127 1.11 6.53 5.50
CA GLN A 127 2.34 5.75 5.30
C GLN A 127 3.25 6.47 4.29
N VAL A 128 4.55 6.19 4.30
CA VAL A 128 5.55 6.85 3.42
C VAL A 128 5.26 6.59 1.93
N GLU A 129 4.50 5.54 1.66
CA GLU A 129 4.01 5.10 0.35
C GLU A 129 2.69 5.74 -0.12
N HIS A 130 2.14 6.73 0.59
CA HIS A 130 0.99 7.52 0.10
C HIS A 130 1.26 8.23 -1.25
N ILE A 131 2.53 8.57 -1.52
CA ILE A 131 2.98 9.34 -2.70
C ILE A 131 2.50 8.70 -4.02
N VAL A 132 2.50 7.36 -4.14
CA VAL A 132 2.03 6.70 -5.37
C VAL A 132 0.52 6.82 -5.59
N THR A 133 -0.24 7.05 -4.52
CA THR A 133 -1.68 7.34 -4.58
C THR A 133 -1.92 8.83 -4.84
N GLU A 134 -1.13 9.74 -4.26
CA GLU A 134 -1.25 11.19 -4.45
C GLU A 134 -1.01 11.68 -5.88
N ILE A 135 -0.11 11.03 -6.63
CA ILE A 135 0.16 11.44 -8.02
C ILE A 135 -0.93 11.00 -9.00
N MET A 136 -2.03 10.45 -8.49
CA MET A 136 -3.19 10.04 -9.27
C MET A 136 -4.34 11.01 -9.01
N ASP A 137 -5.16 11.23 -10.03
CA ASP A 137 -6.42 11.93 -9.85
C ASP A 137 -7.32 11.12 -8.90
N LEU A 138 -7.83 11.78 -7.86
CA LEU A 138 -8.72 11.16 -6.87
C LEU A 138 -10.19 11.19 -7.33
N ASP A 139 -10.53 12.10 -8.25
CA ASP A 139 -11.89 12.30 -8.76
C ASP A 139 -12.20 11.40 -9.98
N SER A 140 -11.18 10.75 -10.57
CA SER A 140 -11.35 9.84 -11.70
C SER A 140 -10.62 8.50 -11.52
N PRO A 141 -11.05 7.43 -12.21
CA PRO A 141 -10.32 6.16 -12.19
C PRO A 141 -8.89 6.36 -12.72
N PRO A 142 -7.85 5.82 -12.06
CA PRO A 142 -6.49 6.04 -12.51
C PRO A 142 -6.24 5.56 -13.94
N GLN A 143 -5.43 6.32 -14.67
CA GLN A 143 -5.12 6.09 -16.09
C GLN A 143 -3.70 5.57 -16.31
N GLY A 144 -3.03 5.07 -15.26
CA GLY A 144 -1.63 4.67 -15.35
C GLY A 144 -1.04 4.10 -14.07
N ASN A 145 0.30 4.13 -14.04
CA ASN A 145 1.13 3.36 -13.13
C ASN A 145 2.16 4.25 -12.44
N ALA A 146 2.37 4.03 -11.15
CA ALA A 146 3.30 4.72 -10.27
C ALA A 146 4.16 3.71 -9.50
N ILE A 147 5.46 3.95 -9.43
CA ILE A 147 6.38 3.11 -8.66
C ILE A 147 7.18 4.03 -7.74
N GLN A 148 7.25 3.67 -6.46
CA GLN A 148 8.10 4.35 -5.49
C GLN A 148 9.29 3.46 -5.13
N LEU A 149 10.48 4.04 -5.26
CA LEU A 149 11.75 3.47 -4.83
C LEU A 149 12.29 4.32 -3.68
N ARG A 150 12.90 3.68 -2.68
CA ARG A 150 13.55 4.38 -1.56
C ARG A 150 15.06 4.27 -1.72
N LEU A 151 15.72 5.43 -1.85
CA LEU A 151 17.17 5.50 -1.80
C LEU A 151 17.60 5.62 -0.34
N ALA A 152 18.36 4.64 0.14
CA ALA A 152 18.90 4.60 1.50
C ALA A 152 20.43 4.52 1.47
N ALA A 153 21.09 5.00 2.51
CA ALA A 153 22.54 4.90 2.69
C ALA A 153 22.98 3.48 3.12
N GLU A 154 22.31 2.44 2.64
CA GLU A 154 22.65 1.04 2.88
C GLU A 154 23.65 0.54 1.83
N ASP A 155 24.67 -0.21 2.25
CA ASP A 155 25.68 -0.78 1.35
C ASP A 155 25.39 -2.27 1.05
N PRO A 156 24.91 -2.65 -0.15
CA PRO A 156 24.59 -4.03 -0.48
C PRO A 156 25.79 -5.00 -0.36
N ALA A 157 27.02 -4.50 -0.54
CA ALA A 157 28.24 -5.31 -0.38
C ALA A 157 28.59 -5.59 1.09
N LYS A 158 27.94 -4.91 2.04
CA LYS A 158 28.13 -5.07 3.50
C LYS A 158 26.85 -5.54 4.21
N ASP A 159 26.07 -6.42 3.58
CA ASP A 159 24.74 -6.86 4.03
C ASP A 159 23.77 -5.70 4.32
N PHE A 160 23.85 -4.63 3.50
CA PHE A 160 23.01 -3.44 3.60
C PHE A 160 23.15 -2.71 4.95
N ARG A 161 24.33 -2.78 5.58
CA ARG A 161 24.64 -1.92 6.73
C ARG A 161 24.59 -0.45 6.31
N LEU A 162 24.04 0.38 7.19
CA LEU A 162 24.09 1.83 7.06
C LEU A 162 25.55 2.30 6.94
N SER A 163 25.79 3.13 5.93
CA SER A 163 27.09 3.73 5.60
C SER A 163 26.99 5.26 5.74
N PRO A 164 26.92 5.79 6.97
CA PRO A 164 26.81 7.23 7.21
C PRO A 164 28.06 7.97 6.76
N GLY A 165 27.89 9.19 6.26
CA GLY A 165 28.98 10.06 5.82
C GLY A 165 28.47 11.38 5.27
N ASN A 166 29.38 12.32 5.01
CA ASN A 166 29.02 13.62 4.46
C ASN A 166 28.76 13.51 2.95
N ILE A 167 27.51 13.69 2.54
CA ILE A 167 27.14 13.85 1.14
C ILE A 167 27.47 15.28 0.70
N ARG A 168 28.19 15.44 -0.41
CA ARG A 168 28.48 16.78 -0.97
C ARG A 168 27.31 17.20 -1.87
N PRO A 169 26.86 18.47 -1.87
CA PRO A 169 25.80 18.91 -2.79
C PRO A 169 26.11 18.61 -4.26
N SER A 170 27.38 18.74 -4.67
CA SER A 170 27.87 18.40 -6.01
C SER A 170 27.87 16.90 -6.34
N SER A 171 27.52 16.02 -5.40
CA SER A 171 27.38 14.57 -5.59
C SER A 171 25.93 14.10 -5.62
N ILE A 172 24.96 15.00 -5.39
CA ILE A 172 23.54 14.74 -5.58
C ILE A 172 23.14 15.31 -6.95
N MET A 173 22.67 14.44 -7.84
CA MET A 173 22.00 14.85 -9.08
C MET A 173 20.58 14.29 -9.04
N CYS A 174 19.62 15.16 -8.73
CA CYS A 174 18.21 14.83 -8.89
C CYS A 174 17.82 15.05 -10.34
N PHE A 175 17.44 13.98 -11.03
CA PHE A 175 16.74 14.08 -12.30
C PHE A 175 15.27 14.41 -12.03
N SER A 176 14.69 15.26 -12.88
CA SER A 176 13.26 15.59 -12.85
C SER A 176 12.72 15.75 -14.27
N GLY A 177 12.03 14.71 -14.72
CA GLY A 177 11.35 14.62 -16.00
C GLY A 177 9.83 14.46 -15.88
N ARG A 178 9.17 14.27 -17.02
CA ARG A 178 7.72 13.96 -17.05
C ARG A 178 7.49 12.59 -16.43
N GLY A 179 6.68 12.54 -15.37
CA GLY A 179 6.35 11.30 -14.64
C GLY A 179 7.30 10.96 -13.50
N GLU A 180 8.24 11.85 -13.18
CA GLU A 180 9.15 11.71 -12.03
C GLU A 180 8.70 12.63 -10.89
N ARG A 181 8.60 12.08 -9.68
CA ARG A 181 8.43 12.84 -8.42
C ARG A 181 9.55 12.43 -7.47
N VAL A 182 10.12 13.42 -6.77
CA VAL A 182 11.19 13.23 -5.79
C VAL A 182 10.82 13.96 -4.51
N ASP A 183 10.71 13.21 -3.42
CA ASP A 183 10.49 13.71 -2.06
C ASP A 183 11.79 13.45 -1.27
N THR A 184 12.42 14.50 -0.75
CA THR A 184 13.76 14.49 -0.10
C THR A 184 13.71 14.82 1.38
#